data_AF-A0A9D8X4X7-F1
#
_entry.id   AF-A0A9D8X4X7-F1
#
_cell.length_a   1.000
_cell.length_b   1.000
_cell.length_c   1.000
_cell.angle_alpha   90.00
_cell.angle_beta   90.00
_cell.angle_gamma   90.00
#
_symmetry.space_group_name_H-M   'P 1'
#
loop_
_entity.id
_entity.type
_entity.pdbx_description
1 polymer ?
#
loop_
_entity_poly.entity_id
_entity_poly.type
_entity_poly.pdbx_seq_one_letter_code
_entity_poly.pdbx_strand_id
1 'polypeptide(L)'
;DLIIIHKYTLLNIFTAAVLFKITLHFLPHAEVYNLETTPLSTLPAKFITTLKIAFSQFYITTPFMPRGYKLLLLTLCILAFLGALIKTDGYTRKLITLVLLIGTIWTTSLTTFLVVPHTEFVSRIDFYGFAFLYAFALGLLLSFELPLAQSIALILAPILIFQNIINDYRALKSWQQGFEAEFQILDRIIERVENHPNFNPSRQYRFYQIGDISLRPAYHQTRYDKDDVFLISLPYLAMWQGENLMEFYSPFAYINHQTPLLTTDITPEVYDFFIHKAAPFPHKNAVFINNDIIVVIYDQTGLDDFRQKIKQLYPEI
;
A
#
# COMPACT_ATOMS: atom_id res chain seq x y z
N ASP A 1 -26.07 -20.33 -23.77
CA ASP A 1 -26.58 -21.01 -22.56
C ASP A 1 -25.89 -20.43 -21.33
N LEU A 2 -26.59 -19.56 -20.60
CA LEU A 2 -26.07 -18.82 -19.45
C LEU A 2 -25.48 -19.77 -18.39
N ILE A 3 -26.09 -20.95 -18.21
CA ILE A 3 -25.69 -21.94 -17.20
C ILE A 3 -24.28 -22.48 -17.47
N ILE A 4 -23.96 -22.71 -18.74
CA ILE A 4 -22.64 -23.17 -19.17
C ILE A 4 -21.60 -22.08 -18.88
N ILE A 5 -21.90 -20.83 -19.24
CA ILE A 5 -21.03 -19.67 -18.96
C ILE A 5 -20.81 -19.53 -17.44
N HIS A 6 -21.88 -19.60 -16.64
CA HIS A 6 -21.80 -19.50 -15.18
C HIS A 6 -21.00 -20.63 -14.52
N LYS A 7 -21.17 -21.87 -15.00
CA LYS A 7 -20.40 -23.03 -14.52
C LYS A 7 -18.91 -22.83 -14.78
N TYR A 8 -18.54 -22.34 -15.96
CA TYR A 8 -17.15 -22.07 -16.29
C TYR A 8 -16.60 -20.85 -15.54
N THR A 9 -17.38 -19.79 -15.32
CA THR A 9 -16.93 -18.64 -14.52
C THR A 9 -16.62 -19.03 -13.08
N LEU A 10 -17.52 -19.74 -12.39
CA LEU A 10 -17.28 -20.19 -11.02
C LEU A 10 -16.11 -21.18 -10.94
N LEU A 11 -16.00 -22.10 -11.90
CA LEU A 11 -14.87 -23.01 -11.99
C LEU A 11 -13.55 -22.26 -12.22
N ASN A 12 -13.54 -21.24 -13.07
CA ASN A 12 -12.35 -20.42 -13.34
C ASN A 12 -11.93 -19.61 -12.12
N ILE A 13 -12.88 -19.02 -11.39
CA ILE A 13 -12.60 -18.29 -10.13
C ILE A 13 -12.01 -19.26 -9.09
N PHE A 14 -12.63 -20.43 -8.91
CA PHE A 14 -12.12 -21.45 -7.99
C PHE A 14 -10.73 -21.95 -8.40
N THR A 15 -10.55 -22.24 -9.70
CA THR A 15 -9.27 -22.68 -10.26
C THR A 15 -8.19 -21.62 -10.07
N ALA A 16 -8.50 -20.34 -10.31
CA ALA A 16 -7.56 -19.23 -10.07
C ALA A 16 -7.17 -19.11 -8.59
N ALA A 17 -8.14 -19.23 -7.67
CA ALA A 17 -7.86 -19.19 -6.23
C ALA A 17 -7.00 -20.38 -5.78
N VAL A 18 -7.28 -21.59 -6.28
CA VAL A 18 -6.47 -22.78 -6.01
C VAL A 18 -5.07 -22.65 -6.59
N LEU A 19 -4.94 -22.25 -7.86
CA LEU A 19 -3.65 -22.04 -8.51
C LEU A 19 -2.83 -20.96 -7.79
N PHE A 20 -3.44 -19.86 -7.38
CA PHE A 20 -2.77 -18.82 -6.60
C PHE A 20 -2.22 -19.37 -5.28
N LYS A 21 -3.02 -20.15 -4.53
CA LYS A 21 -2.58 -20.85 -3.31
C LYS A 21 -1.44 -21.83 -3.58
N ILE A 22 -1.52 -22.60 -4.67
CA ILE A 22 -0.49 -23.56 -5.07
C ILE A 22 0.82 -22.84 -5.44
N THR A 23 0.75 -21.78 -6.23
CA THR A 23 1.92 -20.95 -6.58
C THR A 23 2.60 -20.41 -5.33
N LEU A 24 1.83 -19.90 -4.37
CA LEU A 24 2.36 -19.43 -3.09
C LEU A 24 3.00 -20.54 -2.26
N HIS A 25 2.43 -21.76 -2.29
CA HIS A 25 3.02 -22.91 -1.60
C HIS A 25 4.39 -23.33 -2.18
N PHE A 26 4.57 -23.23 -3.50
CA PHE A 26 5.82 -23.62 -4.17
C PHE A 26 6.84 -22.50 -4.34
N LEU A 27 6.48 -21.25 -4.06
CA LEU A 27 7.44 -20.15 -3.98
C LEU A 27 8.39 -20.41 -2.80
N PRO A 28 9.73 -20.38 -2.99
CA PRO A 28 10.68 -20.63 -1.91
C PRO A 28 10.43 -19.63 -0.79
N HIS A 29 10.04 -20.14 0.38
CA HIS A 29 9.85 -19.36 1.59
C HIS A 29 11.23 -19.01 2.14
N ALA A 30 11.90 -18.01 1.56
CA ALA A 30 12.60 -17.09 2.46
C ALA A 30 11.50 -16.49 3.37
N GLU A 31 11.79 -16.15 4.63
CA GLU A 31 10.83 -15.60 5.60
C GLU A 31 10.30 -14.21 5.15
N VAL A 32 9.55 -14.18 4.05
CA VAL A 32 9.03 -12.97 3.44
C VAL A 32 7.58 -12.86 3.89
N TYR A 33 7.35 -12.02 4.89
CA TYR A 33 6.02 -11.67 5.42
C TYR A 33 5.01 -11.28 4.30
N ASN A 34 5.49 -10.82 3.13
CA ASN A 34 4.67 -10.47 1.97
C ASN A 34 3.99 -11.66 1.26
N LEU A 35 4.38 -12.91 1.56
CA LEU A 35 3.81 -14.12 0.95
C LEU A 35 2.88 -14.89 1.91
N GLU A 36 2.63 -14.36 3.10
CA GLU A 36 1.84 -15.04 4.12
C GLU A 36 0.34 -15.06 3.76
N THR A 37 -0.22 -16.25 3.61
CA THR A 37 -1.65 -16.40 3.24
C THR A 37 -2.55 -16.54 4.45
N THR A 38 -3.74 -15.95 4.35
CA THR A 38 -4.78 -16.08 5.37
C THR A 38 -5.16 -17.56 5.56
N PRO A 39 -5.21 -18.06 6.81
CA PRO A 39 -5.68 -19.42 7.10
C PRO A 39 -7.11 -19.66 6.60
N LEU A 40 -7.38 -20.85 6.03
CA LEU A 40 -8.71 -21.22 5.51
C LEU A 40 -9.82 -21.05 6.55
N SER A 41 -9.53 -21.32 7.82
CA SER A 41 -10.45 -21.16 8.96
C SER A 41 -10.91 -19.72 9.19
N THR A 42 -10.12 -18.73 8.78
CA THR A 42 -10.40 -17.30 8.98
C THR A 42 -11.05 -16.65 7.76
N LEU A 43 -11.02 -17.30 6.59
CA LEU A 43 -11.63 -16.78 5.36
C LEU A 43 -13.13 -16.45 5.49
N PRO A 44 -13.99 -17.26 6.15
CA PRO A 44 -15.41 -16.91 6.28
C PRO A 44 -15.64 -15.58 7.00
N ALA A 45 -14.88 -15.31 8.07
CA ALA A 45 -14.96 -14.06 8.81
C ALA A 45 -14.48 -12.87 7.97
N LYS A 46 -13.42 -13.10 7.16
CA LYS A 46 -12.81 -12.08 6.31
C LYS A 46 -13.66 -11.73 5.08
N PHE A 47 -14.48 -12.65 4.59
CA PHE A 47 -15.31 -12.46 3.40
C PHE A 47 -16.17 -11.19 3.47
N ILE A 48 -16.86 -10.96 4.59
CA ILE A 48 -17.72 -9.78 4.77
C ILE A 48 -16.90 -8.49 4.82
N THR A 49 -15.73 -8.53 5.47
CA THR A 49 -14.82 -7.39 5.53
C THR A 49 -14.31 -7.03 4.15
N THR A 50 -13.83 -8.01 3.37
CA THR A 50 -13.36 -7.77 2.01
C THR A 50 -14.48 -7.32 1.08
N LEU A 51 -15.70 -7.83 1.25
CA LEU A 51 -16.87 -7.35 0.51
C LEU A 51 -17.14 -5.87 0.80
N LYS A 52 -17.13 -5.46 2.08
CA LYS A 52 -17.26 -4.04 2.45
C LYS A 52 -16.15 -3.19 1.85
N ILE A 53 -14.91 -3.68 1.86
CA ILE A 53 -13.78 -2.99 1.24
C ILE A 53 -14.03 -2.80 -0.26
N ALA A 54 -14.35 -3.87 -1.00
CA ALA A 54 -14.62 -3.82 -2.43
C ALA A 54 -15.74 -2.83 -2.80
N PHE A 55 -16.84 -2.80 -2.03
CA PHE A 55 -17.92 -1.81 -2.24
C PHE A 55 -17.52 -0.39 -1.80
N SER A 56 -16.65 -0.26 -0.81
CA SER A 56 -16.18 1.06 -0.36
C SER A 56 -15.44 1.83 -1.43
N GLN A 57 -14.89 1.10 -2.41
CA GLN A 57 -14.12 1.64 -3.51
C GLN A 57 -14.96 2.46 -4.49
N PHE A 58 -16.29 2.41 -4.43
CA PHE A 58 -17.14 3.30 -5.23
C PHE A 58 -17.28 4.71 -4.63
N TYR A 59 -16.87 4.93 -3.37
CA TYR A 59 -17.04 6.22 -2.70
C TYR A 59 -15.82 6.73 -1.91
N ILE A 60 -14.88 5.86 -1.53
CA ILE A 60 -13.60 6.29 -0.95
C ILE A 60 -12.73 6.87 -2.05
N THR A 61 -12.40 8.16 -1.93
CA THR A 61 -11.49 8.85 -2.83
C THR A 61 -10.05 8.72 -2.37
N THR A 62 -9.17 8.56 -3.35
CA THR A 62 -7.72 8.67 -3.21
C THR A 62 -7.23 9.74 -4.19
N PRO A 63 -6.03 10.30 -4.00
CA PRO A 63 -5.54 11.45 -4.77
C PRO A 63 -5.56 11.30 -6.29
N PHE A 64 -5.45 10.06 -6.78
CA PHE A 64 -5.54 9.74 -8.21
C PHE A 64 -6.76 8.90 -8.57
N MET A 65 -7.71 8.69 -7.65
CA MET A 65 -9.07 8.25 -7.97
C MET A 65 -10.08 9.26 -7.42
N PRO A 66 -10.23 10.42 -8.10
CA PRO A 66 -11.13 11.46 -7.65
C PRO A 66 -12.58 11.00 -7.72
N ARG A 67 -13.44 11.69 -6.99
CA ARG A 67 -14.89 11.41 -6.94
C ARG A 67 -15.52 11.25 -8.32
N GLY A 68 -15.16 12.09 -9.29
CA GLY A 68 -15.68 12.01 -10.67
C GLY A 68 -15.37 10.67 -11.35
N TYR A 69 -14.15 10.13 -11.15
CA TYR A 69 -13.76 8.83 -11.68
C TYR A 69 -14.56 7.69 -11.04
N LYS A 70 -14.73 7.74 -9.71
CA LYS A 70 -15.53 6.76 -8.97
C LYS A 70 -17.02 6.80 -9.36
N LEU A 71 -17.57 7.98 -9.63
CA LEU A 71 -18.94 8.14 -10.13
C LEU A 71 -19.11 7.53 -11.53
N LEU A 72 -18.12 7.66 -12.40
CA LEU A 72 -18.12 6.97 -13.70
C LEU A 72 -18.11 5.45 -13.52
N LEU A 73 -17.29 4.91 -12.60
CA LEU A 73 -17.29 3.47 -12.27
C LEU A 73 -18.66 3.00 -11.81
N LEU A 74 -19.23 3.72 -10.85
CA LEU A 74 -20.50 3.39 -10.25
C LEU A 74 -21.62 3.40 -11.30
N THR A 75 -21.68 4.45 -12.12
CA THR A 75 -22.68 4.60 -13.18
C THR A 75 -22.56 3.48 -14.20
N LEU A 76 -21.34 3.18 -14.66
CA LEU A 76 -21.11 2.10 -15.61
C LEU A 76 -21.53 0.74 -15.04
N CYS A 77 -21.14 0.44 -13.80
CA CYS A 77 -21.50 -0.82 -13.14
C CYS A 77 -23.01 -0.94 -12.97
N ILE A 78 -23.70 0.12 -12.54
CA ILE A 78 -25.16 0.14 -12.39
C ILE A 78 -25.83 -0.16 -13.74
N LEU A 79 -25.43 0.52 -14.82
CA LEU A 79 -26.03 0.31 -16.14
C LEU A 79 -25.79 -1.10 -16.66
N ALA A 80 -24.57 -1.62 -16.56
CA ALA A 80 -24.23 -2.98 -16.97
C ALA A 80 -24.99 -4.03 -16.16
N PHE A 81 -25.07 -3.85 -14.84
CA PHE A 81 -25.64 -4.83 -13.93
C PHE A 81 -27.16 -4.84 -14.01
N LEU A 82 -27.79 -3.67 -14.11
CA LEU A 82 -29.23 -3.58 -14.38
C LEU A 82 -29.57 -4.19 -15.74
N GLY A 83 -28.78 -3.91 -16.79
CA GLY A 83 -28.96 -4.53 -18.10
C GLY A 83 -28.90 -6.06 -18.04
N ALA A 84 -27.91 -6.60 -17.33
CA ALA A 84 -27.76 -8.05 -17.13
C ALA A 84 -28.95 -8.65 -16.38
N LEU A 85 -29.45 -7.99 -15.33
CA LEU A 85 -30.61 -8.44 -14.56
C LEU A 85 -31.92 -8.36 -15.36
N ILE A 86 -32.09 -7.33 -16.20
CA ILE A 86 -33.27 -7.16 -17.06
C ILE A 86 -33.28 -8.24 -18.15
N LYS A 87 -32.13 -8.52 -18.78
CA LYS A 87 -31.97 -9.54 -19.83
C LYS A 87 -32.01 -10.98 -19.30
N THR A 88 -31.85 -11.19 -17.99
CA THR A 88 -31.92 -12.52 -17.39
C THR A 88 -33.37 -12.89 -17.09
N ASP A 89 -33.91 -13.89 -17.77
CA ASP A 89 -35.28 -14.36 -17.51
C ASP A 89 -35.37 -15.32 -16.31
N GLY A 90 -36.41 -15.14 -15.50
CA GLY A 90 -36.73 -16.00 -14.35
C GLY A 90 -36.05 -15.59 -13.04
N TYR A 91 -36.79 -15.66 -11.94
CA TYR A 91 -36.36 -15.18 -10.62
C TYR A 91 -35.08 -15.86 -10.13
N THR A 92 -35.00 -17.19 -10.22
CA THR A 92 -33.81 -17.94 -9.78
C THR A 92 -32.56 -17.56 -10.57
N ARG A 93 -32.68 -17.37 -11.89
CA ARG A 93 -31.54 -16.96 -12.72
C ARG A 93 -31.13 -15.53 -12.41
N LYS A 94 -32.08 -14.61 -12.18
CA LYS A 94 -31.80 -13.23 -11.73
C LYS A 94 -31.05 -13.23 -10.40
N LEU A 95 -31.43 -14.08 -9.45
CA LEU A 95 -30.72 -14.22 -8.18
C LEU A 95 -29.29 -14.71 -8.38
N ILE A 96 -29.08 -15.72 -9.22
CA ILE A 96 -27.74 -16.23 -9.56
C ILE A 96 -26.90 -15.13 -10.23
N THR A 97 -27.46 -14.43 -11.22
CA THR A 97 -26.80 -13.30 -11.88
C THR A 97 -26.41 -12.23 -10.87
N LEU A 98 -27.30 -11.86 -9.94
CA LEU A 98 -27.00 -10.89 -8.89
C LEU A 98 -25.82 -11.34 -8.01
N VAL A 99 -25.82 -12.60 -7.56
CA VAL A 99 -24.74 -13.17 -6.75
C VAL A 99 -23.40 -13.11 -7.50
N LEU A 100 -23.40 -13.43 -8.79
CA LEU A 100 -22.19 -13.38 -9.61
C LEU A 100 -21.68 -11.96 -9.82
N LEU A 101 -22.57 -11.00 -10.08
CA LEU A 101 -22.22 -9.59 -10.22
C LEU A 101 -21.63 -9.01 -8.93
N ILE A 102 -22.20 -9.36 -7.77
CA ILE A 102 -21.62 -9.05 -6.45
C ILE A 102 -20.24 -9.71 -6.31
N GLY A 103 -20.13 -10.98 -6.74
CA GLY A 103 -18.87 -11.71 -6.79
C GLY A 103 -17.81 -11.00 -7.63
N THR A 104 -18.16 -10.44 -8.79
CA THR A 104 -17.23 -9.68 -9.64
C THR A 104 -16.70 -8.43 -8.92
N ILE A 105 -17.55 -7.70 -8.21
CA ILE A 105 -17.10 -6.57 -7.37
C ILE A 105 -16.14 -7.09 -6.29
N TRP A 106 -16.52 -8.14 -5.57
CA TRP A 106 -15.69 -8.73 -4.52
C TRP A 106 -14.31 -9.20 -5.02
N THR A 107 -14.23 -9.77 -6.23
CA THR A 107 -12.96 -10.24 -6.80
C THR A 107 -11.95 -9.11 -7.05
N THR A 108 -12.38 -7.85 -7.12
CA THR A 108 -11.43 -6.71 -7.21
C THR A 108 -10.53 -6.57 -5.99
N SER A 109 -10.91 -7.18 -4.86
CA SER A 109 -10.13 -7.23 -3.61
C SER A 109 -9.75 -8.66 -3.23
N LEU A 110 -9.61 -9.57 -4.22
CA LEU A 110 -9.30 -10.99 -3.96
C LEU A 110 -7.95 -11.17 -3.24
N THR A 111 -6.97 -10.32 -3.54
CA THR A 111 -5.67 -10.38 -2.86
C THR A 111 -5.81 -10.01 -1.39
N THR A 112 -6.55 -8.93 -1.09
CA THR A 112 -6.91 -8.56 0.28
C THR A 112 -7.60 -9.71 1.02
N PHE A 113 -8.45 -10.50 0.35
CA PHE A 113 -9.10 -11.68 0.95
C PHE A 113 -8.10 -12.81 1.29
N LEU A 114 -7.06 -13.02 0.48
CA LEU A 114 -6.21 -14.20 0.53
C LEU A 114 -4.92 -14.03 1.37
N VAL A 115 -4.49 -12.81 1.68
CA VAL A 115 -3.17 -12.52 2.30
C VAL A 115 -3.33 -11.92 3.71
N VAL A 116 -2.41 -12.22 4.63
CA VAL A 116 -2.45 -11.85 6.08
C VAL A 116 -2.44 -10.33 6.34
N PRO A 117 -2.99 -9.85 7.49
CA PRO A 117 -3.10 -8.44 7.92
C PRO A 117 -1.96 -7.48 7.63
N HIS A 118 -0.72 -7.95 7.68
CA HIS A 118 0.46 -7.14 7.40
C HIS A 118 0.48 -6.56 5.97
N THR A 119 -0.36 -7.11 5.07
CA THR A 119 -0.57 -6.68 3.69
C THR A 119 -2.03 -6.32 3.37
N GLU A 120 -2.94 -6.34 4.36
CA GLU A 120 -4.40 -6.32 4.17
C GLU A 120 -4.98 -5.02 3.58
N PHE A 121 -4.16 -3.99 3.37
CA PHE A 121 -4.62 -2.70 2.86
C PHE A 121 -3.64 -2.11 1.87
N VAL A 122 -2.92 -2.96 1.13
CA VAL A 122 -2.12 -2.47 0.01
C VAL A 122 -3.06 -2.18 -1.17
N SER A 123 -3.62 -0.97 -1.21
CA SER A 123 -4.42 -0.52 -2.36
C SER A 123 -3.67 -0.56 -3.69
N ARG A 124 -2.35 -0.81 -3.68
CA ARG A 124 -1.52 -1.08 -4.88
C ARG A 124 -2.03 -2.25 -5.69
N ILE A 125 -2.63 -3.25 -5.05
CA ILE A 125 -3.10 -4.46 -5.73
C ILE A 125 -4.56 -4.32 -6.15
N ASP A 126 -5.38 -3.70 -5.30
CA ASP A 126 -6.82 -3.49 -5.56
C ASP A 126 -7.07 -2.38 -6.61
N PHE A 127 -6.13 -1.44 -6.79
CA PHE A 127 -6.12 -0.43 -7.86
C PHE A 127 -6.31 -1.03 -9.25
N TYR A 128 -5.52 -2.06 -9.57
CA TYR A 128 -5.55 -2.71 -10.87
C TYR A 128 -6.83 -3.54 -11.09
N GLY A 129 -7.49 -3.96 -10.01
CA GLY A 129 -8.76 -4.68 -10.06
C GLY A 129 -9.89 -3.88 -10.73
N PHE A 130 -9.94 -2.56 -10.55
CA PHE A 130 -11.02 -1.74 -11.13
C PHE A 130 -10.95 -1.61 -12.64
N ALA A 131 -9.76 -1.59 -13.24
CA ALA A 131 -9.62 -1.56 -14.69
C ALA A 131 -10.33 -2.78 -15.33
N PHE A 132 -10.21 -3.95 -14.70
CA PHE A 132 -10.93 -5.16 -15.12
C PHE A 132 -12.44 -5.05 -14.88
N LEU A 133 -12.88 -4.43 -13.78
CA LEU A 133 -14.30 -4.19 -13.53
C LEU A 133 -14.91 -3.23 -14.57
N TYR A 134 -14.19 -2.16 -14.96
CA TYR A 134 -14.58 -1.27 -16.05
C TYR A 134 -14.68 -2.02 -17.38
N ALA A 135 -13.65 -2.80 -17.73
CA ALA A 135 -13.62 -3.59 -18.96
C ALA A 135 -14.77 -4.61 -19.00
N PHE A 136 -15.04 -5.28 -17.88
CA PHE A 136 -16.15 -6.21 -17.75
C PHE A 136 -17.51 -5.52 -17.96
N ALA A 137 -17.74 -4.39 -17.30
CA ALA A 137 -19.00 -3.65 -17.42
C ALA A 137 -19.20 -3.07 -18.83
N LEU A 138 -18.14 -2.58 -19.47
CA LEU A 138 -18.18 -2.17 -20.89
C LEU A 138 -18.50 -3.36 -21.80
N GLY A 139 -17.83 -4.50 -21.59
CA GLY A 139 -18.08 -5.73 -22.35
C GLY A 139 -19.52 -6.22 -22.22
N LEU A 140 -20.08 -6.17 -21.00
CA LEU A 140 -21.49 -6.48 -20.77
C LEU A 140 -22.41 -5.54 -21.56
N LEU A 141 -22.20 -4.23 -21.49
CA LEU A 141 -23.02 -3.26 -22.23
C LEU A 141 -22.95 -3.47 -23.75
N LEU A 142 -21.77 -3.77 -24.28
CA LEU A 142 -21.57 -4.09 -25.70
C LEU A 142 -22.25 -5.40 -26.11
N SER A 143 -22.31 -6.37 -25.19
CA SER A 143 -22.96 -7.66 -25.43
C SER A 143 -24.49 -7.57 -25.48
N PHE A 144 -25.08 -6.50 -24.93
CA PHE A 144 -26.52 -6.31 -25.02
C PHE A 144 -26.88 -5.93 -26.45
N GLU A 145 -27.75 -6.71 -27.09
CA GLU A 145 -28.42 -6.37 -28.36
C GLU A 145 -29.40 -5.20 -28.14
N LEU A 146 -28.90 -4.06 -27.71
CA LEU A 146 -29.62 -2.83 -27.45
C LEU A 146 -28.75 -1.66 -27.90
N PRO A 147 -29.15 -0.93 -28.97
CA PRO A 147 -28.34 0.14 -29.55
C PRO A 147 -27.90 1.19 -28.52
N LEU A 148 -28.79 1.57 -27.61
CA LEU A 148 -28.48 2.53 -26.54
C LEU A 148 -27.35 2.05 -25.62
N ALA A 149 -27.37 0.78 -25.21
CA ALA A 149 -26.31 0.23 -24.34
C ALA A 149 -24.96 0.21 -25.06
N GLN A 150 -24.95 -0.20 -26.33
CA GLN A 150 -23.76 -0.20 -27.17
C GLN A 150 -23.22 1.22 -27.39
N SER A 151 -24.08 2.20 -27.68
CA SER A 151 -23.68 3.61 -27.81
C SER A 151 -23.10 4.17 -26.50
N ILE A 152 -23.72 3.88 -25.36
CA ILE A 152 -23.20 4.28 -24.05
C ILE A 152 -21.80 3.69 -23.83
N ALA A 153 -21.61 2.40 -24.11
CA ALA A 153 -20.31 1.76 -23.97
C ALA A 153 -19.25 2.36 -24.90
N LEU A 154 -19.59 2.62 -26.16
CA LEU A 154 -18.68 3.23 -27.13
C LEU A 154 -18.30 4.68 -26.79
N ILE A 155 -19.19 5.43 -26.14
CA ILE A 155 -18.90 6.80 -25.66
C ILE A 155 -18.08 6.75 -24.38
N LEU A 156 -18.41 5.87 -23.43
CA LEU A 156 -17.71 5.77 -22.16
C LEU A 156 -16.32 5.16 -22.30
N ALA A 157 -16.09 4.25 -23.24
CA ALA A 157 -14.79 3.62 -23.45
C ALA A 157 -13.62 4.63 -23.64
N PRO A 158 -13.66 5.59 -24.58
CA PRO A 158 -12.57 6.56 -24.72
C PRO A 158 -12.45 7.46 -23.49
N ILE A 159 -13.57 7.89 -22.89
CA ILE A 159 -13.54 8.69 -21.65
C ILE A 159 -12.81 7.94 -20.54
N LEU A 160 -13.10 6.65 -20.37
CA LEU A 160 -12.49 5.81 -19.35
C LEU A 160 -11.01 5.56 -19.65
N ILE A 161 -10.62 5.33 -20.90
CA ILE A 161 -9.20 5.20 -21.29
C ILE A 161 -8.45 6.48 -20.91
N PHE A 162 -8.94 7.66 -21.30
CA PHE A 162 -8.30 8.93 -20.97
C PHE A 162 -8.24 9.16 -19.45
N GLN A 163 -9.31 8.84 -18.71
CA GLN A 163 -9.31 8.99 -17.26
C GLN A 163 -8.34 8.02 -16.57
N ASN A 164 -8.23 6.78 -17.04
CA ASN A 164 -7.24 5.83 -16.52
C ASN A 164 -5.82 6.34 -16.76
N ILE A 165 -5.51 6.82 -17.96
CA ILE A 165 -4.19 7.41 -18.27
C ILE A 165 -3.88 8.59 -17.35
N ILE A 166 -4.84 9.49 -17.12
CA ILE A 166 -4.66 10.64 -16.23
C ILE A 166 -4.43 10.19 -14.79
N ASN A 167 -5.18 9.18 -14.33
CA ASN A 167 -5.03 8.64 -12.97
C ASN A 167 -3.68 7.95 -12.78
N ASP A 168 -3.24 7.14 -13.74
CA ASP A 168 -1.91 6.52 -13.75
C ASP A 168 -0.82 7.58 -13.73
N TYR A 169 -0.94 8.62 -14.56
CA TYR A 169 -0.01 9.74 -14.56
C TYR A 169 0.04 10.48 -13.22
N ARG A 170 -1.10 10.71 -12.57
CA ARG A 170 -1.16 11.33 -11.23
C ARG A 170 -0.53 10.46 -10.16
N ALA A 171 -0.77 9.15 -10.20
CA ALA A 171 -0.15 8.19 -9.30
C ALA A 171 1.37 8.18 -9.48
N LEU A 172 1.85 8.04 -10.72
CA LEU A 172 3.26 8.08 -11.08
C LEU A 172 3.92 9.38 -10.63
N LYS A 173 3.27 10.53 -10.87
CA LYS A 173 3.77 11.83 -10.44
C LYS A 173 3.90 11.90 -8.91
N SER A 174 2.88 11.49 -8.16
CA SER A 174 2.95 11.51 -6.69
C SER A 174 4.05 10.59 -6.16
N TRP A 175 4.23 9.42 -6.77
CA TRP A 175 5.30 8.50 -6.38
C TRP A 175 6.68 9.05 -6.71
N GLN A 176 6.85 9.65 -7.90
CA GLN A 176 8.10 10.26 -8.31
C GLN A 176 8.46 11.45 -7.41
N GLN A 177 7.52 12.37 -7.14
CA GLN A 177 7.76 13.53 -6.28
C GLN A 177 8.05 13.11 -4.84
N GLY A 178 7.30 12.14 -4.31
CA GLY A 178 7.56 11.56 -3.00
C GLY A 178 8.95 10.93 -2.91
N PHE A 179 9.30 10.13 -3.92
CA PHE A 179 10.62 9.50 -4.04
C PHE A 179 11.74 10.55 -4.11
N GLU A 180 11.67 11.51 -5.02
CA GLU A 180 12.69 12.56 -5.16
C GLU A 180 12.89 13.36 -3.86
N ALA A 181 11.82 13.67 -3.14
CA ALA A 181 11.89 14.42 -1.90
C ALA A 181 12.49 13.59 -0.74
N GLU A 182 12.12 12.32 -0.64
CA GLU A 182 12.70 11.37 0.32
C GLU A 182 14.19 11.13 0.03
N PHE A 183 14.60 11.09 -1.25
CA PHE A 183 16.01 11.00 -1.67
C PHE A 183 16.83 12.22 -1.26
N GLN A 184 16.30 13.42 -1.46
CA GLN A 184 17.00 14.63 -1.03
C GLN A 184 17.22 14.67 0.48
N ILE A 185 16.31 14.09 1.27
CA ILE A 185 16.52 13.91 2.71
C ILE A 185 17.61 12.89 2.97
N LEU A 186 17.57 11.75 2.28
CA LEU A 186 18.57 10.69 2.41
C LEU A 186 19.98 11.20 2.10
N ASP A 187 20.16 11.90 0.98
CA ASP A 187 21.43 12.51 0.57
C ASP A 187 21.98 13.46 1.65
N ARG A 188 21.12 14.28 2.25
CA ARG A 188 21.51 15.20 3.34
C ARG A 188 21.86 14.48 4.63
N ILE A 189 21.21 13.36 4.92
CA ILE A 189 21.52 12.53 6.09
C ILE A 189 22.87 11.85 5.87
N ILE A 190 23.09 11.27 4.70
CA ILE A 190 24.37 10.66 4.29
C ILE A 190 25.48 11.69 4.41
N GLU A 191 25.32 12.86 3.79
CA GLU A 191 26.30 13.95 3.87
C GLU A 191 26.61 14.32 5.33
N ARG A 192 25.60 14.34 6.20
CA ARG A 192 25.79 14.64 7.61
C ARG A 192 26.48 13.51 8.38
N VAL A 193 26.21 12.26 8.04
CA VAL A 193 26.88 11.09 8.60
C VAL A 193 28.35 11.08 8.20
N GLU A 194 28.63 11.20 6.90
CA GLU A 194 29.98 11.13 6.35
C GLU A 194 30.88 12.29 6.80
N ASN A 195 30.30 13.46 7.05
CA ASN A 195 31.01 14.62 7.60
C ASN A 195 31.01 14.67 9.13
N HIS A 196 30.42 13.71 9.84
CA HIS A 196 30.39 13.72 11.29
C HIS A 196 31.78 13.41 11.88
N PRO A 197 32.26 14.14 12.91
CA PRO A 197 33.61 13.95 13.45
C PRO A 197 33.93 12.52 13.93
N ASN A 198 32.90 11.80 14.40
CA ASN A 198 33.03 10.43 14.92
C ASN A 198 32.80 9.33 13.86
N PHE A 199 32.60 9.72 12.59
CA PHE A 199 32.39 8.76 11.51
C PHE A 199 33.72 8.23 10.95
N ASN A 200 33.76 6.94 10.64
CA ASN A 200 34.89 6.28 10.01
C ASN A 200 34.38 5.28 8.94
N PRO A 201 34.67 5.48 7.65
CA PRO A 201 34.15 4.63 6.58
C PRO A 201 34.68 3.19 6.61
N SER A 202 35.75 2.91 7.35
CA SER A 202 36.30 1.55 7.51
C SER A 202 35.63 0.74 8.63
N ARG A 203 34.69 1.33 9.37
CA ARG A 203 34.01 0.70 10.50
C ARG A 203 32.59 0.28 10.12
N GLN A 204 32.08 -0.75 10.79
CA GLN A 204 30.68 -1.15 10.72
C GLN A 204 29.85 -0.48 11.81
N TYR A 205 28.68 0.03 11.45
CA TYR A 205 27.75 0.73 12.30
C TYR A 205 26.37 0.06 12.26
N ARG A 206 25.75 -0.08 13.42
CA ARG A 206 24.33 -0.40 13.57
C ARG A 206 23.53 0.88 13.38
N PHE A 207 22.55 0.84 12.49
CA PHE A 207 21.76 2.02 12.14
C PHE A 207 20.41 2.00 12.87
N TYR A 208 20.06 3.12 13.49
CA TYR A 208 18.78 3.29 14.16
C TYR A 208 18.04 4.51 13.66
N GLN A 209 16.75 4.31 13.38
CA GLN A 209 15.84 5.34 12.96
C GLN A 209 14.89 5.67 14.12
N ILE A 210 14.82 6.95 14.48
CA ILE A 210 13.83 7.49 15.42
C ILE A 210 12.84 8.34 14.61
N GLY A 211 11.56 7.97 14.64
CA GLY A 211 10.53 8.64 13.85
C GLY A 211 10.51 8.19 12.39
N ASP A 212 9.70 8.85 11.60
CA ASP A 212 9.63 8.73 10.14
C ASP A 212 9.45 10.10 9.48
N ILE A 213 9.68 10.16 8.16
CA ILE A 213 9.29 11.32 7.37
C ILE A 213 8.41 10.82 6.24
N SER A 214 7.11 11.12 6.31
CA SER A 214 6.18 10.98 5.18
C SER A 214 5.97 12.34 4.51
N LEU A 215 6.70 12.57 3.41
CA LEU A 215 6.51 13.79 2.60
C LEU A 215 5.37 13.64 1.58
N ARG A 216 4.96 12.41 1.28
CA ARG A 216 4.00 12.13 0.24
C ARG A 216 2.67 12.86 0.43
N PRO A 217 2.06 12.90 1.63
CA PRO A 217 0.85 13.67 1.89
C PRO A 217 0.85 15.08 1.29
N ALA A 218 1.98 15.78 1.35
CA ALA A 218 2.13 17.13 0.84
C ALA A 218 2.00 17.25 -0.70
N TYR A 219 2.25 16.17 -1.44
CA TYR A 219 2.21 16.15 -2.90
C TYR A 219 0.86 15.74 -3.48
N HIS A 220 -0.08 15.27 -2.66
CA HIS A 220 -1.32 14.69 -3.19
C HIS A 220 -2.58 14.86 -2.31
N GLN A 221 -2.49 15.19 -1.02
CA GLN A 221 -3.69 15.25 -0.18
C GLN A 221 -4.59 16.43 -0.57
N THR A 222 -5.75 16.13 -1.15
CA THR A 222 -6.89 17.06 -1.10
C THR A 222 -7.71 16.79 0.17
N ARG A 223 -8.54 17.75 0.59
CA ARG A 223 -9.37 17.66 1.83
C ARG A 223 -10.27 16.41 1.92
N TYR A 224 -10.48 15.70 0.82
CA TYR A 224 -11.38 14.55 0.73
C TYR A 224 -10.64 13.21 0.55
N ASP A 225 -9.34 13.22 0.36
CA ASP A 225 -8.58 11.98 0.17
C ASP A 225 -8.35 11.29 1.51
N LYS A 226 -8.62 9.98 1.57
CA LYS A 226 -8.21 9.17 2.71
C LYS A 226 -6.75 8.78 2.53
N ASP A 227 -6.02 8.77 3.65
CA ASP A 227 -4.69 8.17 3.70
C ASP A 227 -4.80 6.68 3.37
N ASP A 228 -3.97 6.26 2.41
CA ASP A 228 -3.78 4.87 2.08
C ASP A 228 -2.38 4.44 2.53
N VAL A 229 -2.37 3.58 3.56
CA VAL A 229 -1.19 3.20 4.36
C VAL A 229 -0.02 2.72 3.51
N PHE A 230 -0.25 2.15 2.33
CA PHE A 230 0.81 1.53 1.51
C PHE A 230 0.93 2.07 0.09
N LEU A 231 -0.16 2.56 -0.51
CA LEU A 231 -0.13 3.11 -1.87
C LEU A 231 0.44 4.54 -1.88
N ILE A 232 0.18 5.29 -0.82
CA ILE A 232 0.24 6.75 -0.82
C ILE A 232 0.99 7.29 0.40
N SER A 233 0.77 6.73 1.58
CA SER A 233 1.31 7.28 2.83
C SER A 233 2.52 6.54 3.40
N LEU A 234 2.84 5.32 2.95
CA LEU A 234 4.08 4.66 3.38
C LEU A 234 5.25 5.47 2.80
N PRO A 235 6.06 6.12 3.65
CA PRO A 235 7.30 6.67 3.15
C PRO A 235 8.20 5.51 2.71
N TYR A 236 9.07 5.73 1.73
CA TYR A 236 10.13 4.74 1.50
C TYR A 236 10.96 4.61 2.79
N LEU A 237 11.24 5.73 3.49
CA LEU A 237 11.80 5.82 4.84
C LEU A 237 10.82 5.46 5.97
N ALA A 238 10.11 4.35 5.82
CA ALA A 238 9.28 3.80 6.89
C ALA A 238 10.13 3.52 8.13
N MET A 239 9.56 3.81 9.30
CA MET A 239 10.14 3.43 10.59
C MET A 239 10.53 1.95 10.53
N TRP A 240 11.74 1.61 11.02
CA TRP A 240 12.32 0.26 10.98
C TRP A 240 12.85 -0.23 9.62
N GLN A 241 12.80 0.58 8.56
CA GLN A 241 13.36 0.23 7.26
C GLN A 241 14.49 1.16 6.79
N GLY A 242 14.89 2.15 7.60
CA GLY A 242 15.96 3.09 7.27
C GLY A 242 17.28 2.41 6.87
N GLU A 243 17.62 1.27 7.49
CA GLU A 243 18.78 0.44 7.13
C GLU A 243 18.66 -0.14 5.71
N ASN A 244 17.48 -0.66 5.33
CA ASN A 244 17.22 -1.21 4.00
C ASN A 244 17.31 -0.12 2.92
N LEU A 245 16.98 1.13 3.22
CA LEU A 245 17.13 2.24 2.28
C LEU A 245 18.55 2.70 2.09
N MET A 246 19.31 2.76 3.19
CA MET A 246 20.74 3.02 3.10
C MET A 246 21.41 1.96 2.23
N GLU A 247 20.97 0.70 2.31
CA GLU A 247 21.44 -0.42 1.48
C GLU A 247 20.98 -0.35 0.01
N PHE A 248 19.68 -0.14 -0.24
CA PHE A 248 19.12 -0.14 -1.60
C PHE A 248 19.72 0.94 -2.50
N TYR A 249 20.13 2.06 -1.89
CA TYR A 249 20.47 3.27 -2.61
C TYR A 249 21.92 3.73 -2.42
N SER A 250 22.67 3.05 -1.55
CA SER A 250 24.11 3.18 -1.51
C SER A 250 24.77 1.86 -1.08
N PRO A 251 25.82 1.40 -1.80
CA PRO A 251 26.63 0.26 -1.37
C PRO A 251 27.54 0.67 -0.20
N PHE A 252 26.97 1.16 0.90
CA PHE A 252 27.73 1.52 2.08
C PHE A 252 28.18 0.27 2.80
N ALA A 253 29.44 -0.08 2.59
CA ALA A 253 30.12 -1.17 3.28
C ALA A 253 30.29 -0.95 4.79
N TYR A 254 29.57 0.00 5.41
CA TYR A 254 29.68 0.37 6.82
C TYR A 254 28.40 0.14 7.63
N ILE A 255 27.34 -0.44 7.06
CA ILE A 255 26.12 -0.77 7.82
C ILE A 255 26.11 -2.24 8.22
N ASN A 256 25.91 -2.51 9.51
CA ASN A 256 25.76 -3.85 10.08
C ASN A 256 24.27 -4.17 10.29
N HIS A 257 23.82 -5.30 9.75
CA HIS A 257 22.43 -5.78 9.76
C HIS A 257 21.98 -6.46 11.07
N GLN A 258 22.76 -6.40 12.15
CA GLN A 258 22.37 -6.96 13.44
C GLN A 258 21.49 -5.98 14.23
N THR A 259 20.23 -6.35 14.45
CA THR A 259 19.26 -5.61 15.28
C THR A 259 18.70 -6.50 16.40
N PRO A 260 18.54 -5.98 17.63
CA PRO A 260 18.11 -4.60 17.92
C PRO A 260 19.12 -3.72 18.69
N LEU A 261 18.73 -2.46 18.93
CA LEU A 261 19.37 -1.55 19.90
C LEU A 261 19.36 -2.24 21.25
N LEU A 262 20.54 -2.59 21.73
CA LEU A 262 20.70 -3.32 22.97
C LEU A 262 20.58 -2.33 24.12
N THR A 263 20.06 -2.78 25.25
CA THR A 263 20.01 -1.96 26.47
C THR A 263 21.41 -1.48 26.90
N THR A 264 22.47 -2.18 26.48
CA THR A 264 23.86 -1.80 26.68
C THR A 264 24.31 -0.58 25.87
N ASP A 265 23.56 -0.20 24.84
CA ASP A 265 23.90 0.93 23.97
C ASP A 265 23.52 2.29 24.58
N ILE A 266 22.59 2.30 25.54
CA ILE A 266 22.15 3.51 26.25
C ILE A 266 23.15 3.84 27.37
N THR A 267 24.31 4.35 26.97
CA THR A 267 25.31 4.90 27.90
C THR A 267 24.86 6.26 28.44
N PRO A 268 25.45 6.78 29.54
CA PRO A 268 25.12 8.12 30.05
C PRO A 268 25.31 9.24 29.01
N GLU A 269 26.29 9.10 28.12
CA GLU A 269 26.50 10.03 26.99
C GLU A 269 25.34 10.00 25.99
N VAL A 270 24.90 8.79 25.62
CA VAL A 270 23.76 8.57 24.73
C VAL A 270 22.49 9.13 25.37
N TYR A 271 22.28 8.86 26.66
CA TYR A 271 21.15 9.39 27.43
C TYR A 271 21.13 10.92 27.44
N ASP A 272 22.24 11.57 27.86
CA ASP A 272 22.34 13.03 27.89
C ASP A 272 22.06 13.64 26.50
N PHE A 273 22.61 13.05 25.44
CA PHE A 273 22.34 13.50 24.09
C PHE A 273 20.85 13.45 23.76
N PHE A 274 20.18 12.30 23.93
CA PHE A 274 18.78 12.15 23.52
C PHE A 274 17.79 12.94 24.38
N ILE A 275 18.08 13.10 25.67
CA ILE A 275 17.23 13.88 26.57
C ILE A 275 17.40 15.38 26.36
N HIS A 276 18.65 15.88 26.21
CA HIS A 276 18.92 17.31 26.30
C HIS A 276 19.36 17.98 24.99
N LYS A 277 19.97 17.24 24.05
CA LYS A 277 20.62 17.83 22.86
C LYS A 277 19.98 17.43 21.54
N ALA A 278 19.38 16.24 21.47
CA ALA A 278 18.74 15.70 20.30
C ALA A 278 17.59 16.60 19.81
N ALA A 279 17.54 16.79 18.50
CA ALA A 279 16.48 17.51 17.83
C ALA A 279 16.25 16.87 16.45
N PRO A 280 15.01 16.87 15.94
CA PRO A 280 14.69 16.23 14.68
C PRO A 280 15.36 16.93 13.48
N PHE A 281 15.50 16.19 12.38
CA PHE A 281 15.95 16.72 11.11
C PHE A 281 15.09 17.95 10.70
N PRO A 282 15.69 19.04 10.16
CA PRO A 282 17.05 19.17 9.63
C PRO A 282 18.11 19.64 10.64
N HIS A 283 17.84 19.69 11.94
CA HIS A 283 18.78 20.19 12.94
C HIS A 283 20.10 19.39 12.96
N LYS A 284 21.24 20.03 13.26
CA LYS A 284 22.56 19.37 13.27
C LYS A 284 22.63 18.16 14.22
N ASN A 285 21.92 18.22 15.34
CA ASN A 285 21.81 17.15 16.34
C ASN A 285 20.74 16.10 15.98
N ALA A 286 20.31 16.04 14.71
CA ALA A 286 19.43 14.98 14.22
C ALA A 286 20.19 13.68 13.91
N VAL A 287 21.52 13.75 13.83
CA VAL A 287 22.40 12.59 13.62
C VAL A 287 23.29 12.45 14.84
N PHE A 288 23.32 11.25 15.40
CA PHE A 288 24.22 10.88 16.47
C PHE A 288 25.10 9.72 16.00
N ILE A 289 26.41 9.82 16.22
CA ILE A 289 27.36 8.75 15.91
C ILE A 289 28.31 8.56 17.09
N ASN A 290 28.38 7.32 17.58
CA ASN A 290 29.34 6.88 18.57
C ASN A 290 29.79 5.46 18.22
N ASN A 291 31.06 5.13 18.47
CA ASN A 291 31.67 3.81 18.33
C ASN A 291 31.15 2.99 17.13
N ASP A 292 30.10 2.21 17.30
CA ASP A 292 29.50 1.30 16.34
C ASP A 292 28.02 1.60 16.05
N ILE A 293 27.51 2.79 16.39
CA ILE A 293 26.10 3.16 16.25
C ILE A 293 25.95 4.47 15.48
N ILE A 294 24.99 4.48 14.55
CA ILE A 294 24.44 5.68 13.92
C ILE A 294 22.96 5.75 14.29
N VAL A 295 22.52 6.90 14.82
CA VAL A 295 21.10 7.17 15.06
C VAL A 295 20.68 8.40 14.29
N VAL A 296 19.58 8.30 13.56
CA VAL A 296 18.97 9.41 12.82
C VAL A 296 17.58 9.70 13.36
N ILE A 297 17.34 10.96 13.70
CA ILE A 297 16.09 11.48 14.25
C ILE A 297 15.35 12.24 13.16
N TYR A 298 14.23 11.69 12.74
CA TYR A 298 13.45 12.17 11.60
C TYR A 298 12.40 13.21 12.02
N ASP A 299 11.66 12.96 13.09
CA ASP A 299 10.57 13.83 13.55
C ASP A 299 10.49 13.96 15.08
N GLN A 300 9.72 14.94 15.55
CA GLN A 300 9.58 15.24 16.98
C GLN A 300 8.75 14.20 17.75
N THR A 301 7.71 13.65 17.14
CA THR A 301 6.84 12.63 17.75
C THR A 301 7.63 11.36 18.04
N GLY A 302 8.44 10.90 17.08
CA GLY A 302 9.36 9.78 17.25
C GLY A 302 10.40 10.05 18.33
N LEU A 303 10.95 11.26 18.37
CA LEU A 303 11.91 11.65 19.42
C LEU A 303 11.27 11.62 20.81
N ASP A 304 10.03 12.09 20.95
CA ASP A 304 9.33 12.12 22.24
C ASP A 304 8.96 10.70 22.72
N ASP A 305 8.50 9.83 21.81
CA ASP A 305 8.28 8.41 22.13
C ASP A 305 9.58 7.71 22.55
N PHE A 306 10.68 7.97 21.84
CA PHE A 306 11.99 7.43 22.20
C PHE A 306 12.47 7.93 23.57
N ARG A 307 12.31 9.23 23.86
CA ARG A 307 12.63 9.80 25.18
C ARG A 307 11.80 9.18 26.30
N GLN A 308 10.52 8.94 26.06
CA GLN A 308 9.65 8.30 27.03
C GLN A 308 10.13 6.86 27.33
N LYS A 309 10.46 6.10 26.29
CA LYS A 309 10.99 4.73 26.43
C LYS A 309 12.32 4.70 27.17
N ILE A 310 13.25 5.60 26.84
CA ILE A 310 14.53 5.69 27.54
C ILE A 310 14.33 6.04 29.03
N LYS A 311 13.48 7.02 29.36
CA LYS A 311 13.21 7.39 30.76
C LYS A 311 12.59 6.25 31.57
N GLN A 312 11.76 5.42 30.94
CA GLN A 312 11.15 4.26 31.59
C GLN A 312 12.17 3.14 31.84
N LEU A 313 13.08 2.92 30.90
CA LEU A 313 14.10 1.88 30.99
C LEU A 313 15.28 2.28 31.89
N TYR A 314 15.55 3.59 32.04
CA TYR A 314 16.68 4.13 32.79
C TYR A 314 16.27 5.34 33.64
N PRO A 315 15.45 5.15 34.69
CA PRO A 315 14.97 6.25 35.52
C PRO A 315 16.06 6.86 36.43
N GLU A 316 17.21 6.19 36.58
CA GLU A 316 18.30 6.57 37.51
C GLU A 316 19.58 7.08 36.83
N ILE A 317 19.56 7.30 35.51
CA ILE A 317 20.61 8.05 34.78
C ILE A 317 20.19 9.52 34.68
#